data_AF-B6JFE6-F1
#
_entry.id   AF-B6JFE6-F1
#
_cell.length_a   1.000
_cell.length_b   1.000
_cell.length_c   1.000
_cell.angle_alpha   90.00
_cell.angle_beta   90.00
_cell.angle_gamma   90.00
#
_symmetry.space_group_name_H-M   'P 1'
#
loop_
_entity.id
_entity.type
_entity.pdbx_description
1 polymer ?
#
loop_
_entity_poly.entity_id
_entity_poly.type
_entity_poly.pdbx_seq_one_letter_code
_entity_poly.pdbx_strand_id
1 'polypeptide(L)'
;MRKIYIAAMMMAGLMLAGCQTTPPMLNISNAVALNTVYGIENAYGIAVNAANTYKALPLCKTGTRPSATNICARRSVIVNLQAAMRRARIAVNNLVAFQRAYPTLDISNFVAAAQTALADVQAVLASGAN
;
A
#
# COMPACT_ATOMS: atom_id res chain seq x y z
N MET A 1 34.63 -20.52 7.32
CA MET A 1 34.78 -19.07 7.55
C MET A 1 35.17 -18.39 6.25
N ARG A 2 34.70 -17.15 6.02
CA ARG A 2 34.96 -16.25 4.87
C ARG A 2 34.27 -16.68 3.56
N LYS A 3 33.44 -15.89 2.88
CA LYS A 3 33.15 -14.46 3.00
C LYS A 3 31.77 -14.18 2.38
N ILE A 4 30.96 -13.50 3.17
CA ILE A 4 29.67 -12.89 2.87
C ILE A 4 29.94 -11.73 1.90
N TYR A 5 29.64 -11.87 0.61
CA TYR A 5 29.78 -10.75 -0.35
C TYR A 5 28.63 -10.58 -1.35
N ILE A 6 27.53 -11.32 -1.22
CA ILE A 6 26.40 -11.17 -2.17
C ILE A 6 25.16 -10.56 -1.51
N ALA A 7 25.10 -10.50 -0.18
CA ALA A 7 23.94 -9.95 0.54
C ALA A 7 23.89 -8.40 0.61
N ALA A 8 24.94 -7.70 0.18
CA ALA A 8 25.05 -6.25 0.35
C ALA A 8 24.45 -5.40 -0.79
N MET A 9 24.11 -5.99 -1.94
CA MET A 9 23.57 -5.22 -3.08
C MET A 9 22.04 -5.18 -3.16
N MET A 10 21.33 -5.98 -2.34
CA MET A 10 19.86 -6.00 -2.32
C MET A 10 19.25 -5.20 -1.15
N MET A 11 20.07 -4.40 -0.45
CA MET A 11 19.61 -3.47 0.60
C MET A 11 19.55 -2.01 0.12
N ALA A 12 19.90 -1.74 -1.14
CA ALA A 12 19.75 -0.40 -1.73
C ALA A 12 18.31 -0.08 -2.18
N GLY A 13 17.39 -1.06 -2.18
CA GLY A 13 15.98 -0.87 -2.54
C GLY A 13 15.05 -0.46 -1.39
N LEU A 14 15.52 -0.54 -0.13
CA LEU A 14 14.71 -0.19 1.05
C LEU A 14 14.72 1.31 1.38
N MET A 15 15.27 2.15 0.50
CA MET A 15 15.25 3.61 0.62
C MET A 15 14.43 4.29 -0.49
N LEU A 16 13.39 3.63 -1.00
CA LEU A 16 12.36 4.34 -1.78
C LEU A 16 11.40 5.07 -0.83
N ALA A 17 11.86 6.21 -0.31
CA ALA A 17 11.08 7.47 -0.30
C ALA A 17 9.56 7.38 -0.04
N GLY A 18 9.12 6.71 1.03
CA GLY A 18 7.69 6.63 1.41
C GLY A 18 7.38 7.04 2.85
N CYS A 19 8.38 7.34 3.67
CA CYS A 19 8.21 7.83 5.04
C CYS A 19 9.07 9.09 5.24
N GLN A 20 8.72 10.17 4.55
CA GLN A 20 9.15 11.50 4.99
C GLN A 20 8.03 12.11 5.82
N THR A 21 8.19 11.96 7.14
CA THR A 21 7.65 12.88 8.13
C THR A 21 8.08 14.31 7.78
N THR A 22 7.14 15.18 7.38
CA THR A 22 7.29 16.64 7.51
C THR A 22 6.03 17.27 8.12
N PRO A 23 6.19 18.28 9.01
CA PRO A 23 5.20 18.74 9.99
C PRO A 23 4.33 19.91 9.45
N PRO A 24 3.41 20.51 10.23
CA PRO A 24 2.15 21.05 9.72
C PRO A 24 2.37 22.28 8.85
N MET A 25 1.76 22.30 7.66
CA MET A 25 1.60 23.51 6.87
C MET A 25 0.11 23.77 6.64
N LEU A 26 -0.39 24.73 7.41
CA LEU A 26 -1.61 25.47 7.14
C LEU A 26 -1.48 26.16 5.77
N ASN A 27 -2.50 25.93 4.93
CA ASN A 27 -3.06 26.86 3.95
C ASN A 27 -2.18 27.30 2.74
N ILE A 28 -2.39 26.65 1.58
CA ILE A 28 -2.89 27.23 0.32
C ILE A 28 -3.59 26.07 -0.42
N SER A 29 -4.90 25.98 -0.22
CA SER A 29 -5.76 24.88 -0.66
C SER A 29 -6.03 24.96 -2.17
N ASN A 30 -5.32 24.20 -3.00
CA ASN A 30 -5.81 23.64 -4.29
C ASN A 30 -4.72 22.85 -5.03
N ALA A 31 -3.47 23.32 -5.11
CA ALA A 31 -2.40 22.62 -5.85
C ALA A 31 -1.75 21.48 -5.05
N VAL A 32 -1.51 21.71 -3.75
CA VAL A 32 -0.92 20.69 -2.85
C VAL A 32 -1.90 19.55 -2.58
N ALA A 33 -3.21 19.88 -2.47
CA ALA A 33 -4.28 18.91 -2.38
C ALA A 33 -4.33 17.99 -3.61
N LEU A 34 -4.22 18.55 -4.82
CA LEU A 34 -4.18 17.76 -6.06
C LEU A 34 -2.98 16.79 -6.09
N ASN A 35 -1.78 17.28 -5.78
CA ASN A 35 -0.58 16.43 -5.74
C ASN A 35 -0.71 15.30 -4.70
N THR A 36 -1.37 15.58 -3.58
CA THR A 36 -1.65 14.58 -2.54
C THR A 36 -2.63 13.52 -3.02
N VAL A 37 -3.71 13.93 -3.71
CA VAL A 37 -4.68 13.00 -4.30
C VAL A 37 -4.02 12.11 -5.36
N TYR A 38 -3.21 12.68 -6.26
CA TYR A 38 -2.44 11.90 -7.24
C TYR A 38 -1.46 10.94 -6.59
N GLY A 39 -0.78 11.36 -5.51
CA GLY A 39 0.09 10.49 -4.73
C GLY A 39 -0.65 9.28 -4.16
N ILE A 40 -1.87 9.49 -3.65
CA ILE A 40 -2.73 8.43 -3.12
C ILE A 40 -3.25 7.51 -4.24
N GLU A 41 -3.64 8.05 -5.40
CA GLU A 41 -4.04 7.24 -6.56
C GLU A 41 -2.89 6.35 -7.06
N ASN A 42 -1.67 6.91 -7.14
CA ASN A 42 -0.47 6.15 -7.50
C ASN A 42 -0.16 5.05 -6.48
N ALA A 43 -0.23 5.37 -5.17
CA ALA A 43 -0.03 4.39 -4.11
C ALA A 43 -1.08 3.27 -4.16
N TYR A 44 -2.33 3.60 -4.48
CA TYR A 44 -3.38 2.62 -4.72
C TYR A 44 -3.08 1.75 -5.95
N GLY A 45 -2.60 2.33 -7.05
CA GLY A 45 -2.15 1.57 -8.23
C GLY A 45 -1.04 0.56 -7.91
N ILE A 46 -0.05 0.97 -7.10
CA ILE A 46 1.01 0.07 -6.60
C ILE A 46 0.41 -1.05 -5.75
N ALA A 47 -0.52 -0.71 -4.85
CA ALA A 47 -1.20 -1.70 -4.00
C ALA A 47 -2.03 -2.72 -4.80
N VAL A 48 -2.71 -2.27 -5.86
CA VAL A 48 -3.42 -3.16 -6.81
C VAL A 48 -2.46 -4.13 -7.48
N ASN A 49 -1.34 -3.63 -7.99
CA ASN A 49 -0.34 -4.47 -8.64
C ASN A 49 0.22 -5.51 -7.66
N ALA A 50 0.64 -5.07 -6.46
CA ALA A 50 1.14 -5.97 -5.42
C ALA A 50 0.11 -7.04 -5.01
N ALA A 51 -1.16 -6.65 -4.89
CA ALA A 51 -2.23 -7.60 -4.57
C ALA A 51 -2.47 -8.62 -5.68
N ASN A 52 -2.40 -8.21 -6.94
CA ASN A 52 -2.50 -9.12 -8.09
C ASN A 52 -1.30 -10.07 -8.15
N THR A 53 -0.07 -9.58 -7.91
CA THR A 53 1.12 -10.42 -7.82
C THR A 53 0.99 -11.46 -6.71
N TYR A 54 0.52 -11.07 -5.52
CA TYR A 54 0.31 -12.02 -4.41
C TYR A 54 -0.75 -13.08 -4.75
N LYS A 55 -1.85 -12.69 -5.40
CA LYS A 55 -2.91 -13.62 -5.83
C LYS A 55 -2.48 -14.57 -6.96
N ALA A 56 -1.45 -14.20 -7.74
CA ALA A 56 -0.91 -15.04 -8.80
C ALA A 56 0.02 -16.15 -8.28
N LEU A 57 0.45 -16.08 -7.00
CA LEU A 57 1.26 -17.13 -6.38
C LEU A 57 0.46 -18.43 -6.22
N PRO A 58 1.12 -19.60 -6.29
CA PRO A 58 0.49 -20.86 -5.97
C PRO A 58 0.03 -20.87 -4.51
N LEU A 59 -1.07 -21.57 -4.21
CA LEU A 59 -1.55 -21.69 -2.84
C LEU A 59 -0.60 -22.54 -2.00
N CYS A 60 -0.34 -22.11 -0.76
CA CYS A 60 0.44 -22.92 0.17
C CYS A 60 -0.29 -24.25 0.44
N LYS A 61 0.47 -25.36 0.43
CA LYS A 61 -0.05 -26.65 0.89
C LYS A 61 -0.48 -26.54 2.35
N THR A 62 -1.52 -27.27 2.74
CA THR A 62 -2.01 -27.31 4.11
C THR A 62 -0.87 -27.61 5.09
N GLY A 63 -0.74 -26.81 6.15
CA GLY A 63 0.33 -26.95 7.14
C GLY A 63 1.69 -26.35 6.73
N THR A 64 1.85 -25.84 5.51
CA THR A 64 3.07 -25.16 5.07
C THR A 64 2.95 -23.63 5.16
N ARG A 65 4.08 -22.97 5.42
CA ARG A 65 4.19 -21.51 5.48
C ARG A 65 5.00 -20.99 4.29
N PRO A 66 4.74 -19.74 3.84
CA PRO A 66 5.61 -19.06 2.89
C PRO A 66 7.03 -19.02 3.45
N SER A 67 8.01 -19.29 2.60
CA SER A 67 9.43 -19.13 2.93
C SER A 67 10.21 -18.75 1.67
N ALA A 68 11.48 -18.38 1.83
CA ALA A 68 12.36 -18.12 0.69
C ALA A 68 12.48 -19.30 -0.29
N THR A 69 12.24 -20.54 0.18
CA THR A 69 12.29 -21.77 -0.62
C THR A 69 10.90 -22.30 -1.01
N ASN A 70 9.83 -21.72 -0.45
CA ASN A 70 8.44 -22.11 -0.69
C ASN A 70 7.59 -20.85 -0.89
N ILE A 71 7.70 -20.25 -2.08
CA ILE A 71 6.95 -19.04 -2.43
C ILE A 71 5.51 -19.44 -2.73
N CYS A 72 4.60 -19.16 -1.80
CA CYS A 72 3.20 -19.50 -1.91
C CYS A 72 2.31 -18.46 -1.20
N ALA A 73 1.05 -18.36 -1.62
CA ALA A 73 0.06 -17.50 -0.98
C ALA A 73 -0.86 -18.28 -0.05
N ARG A 74 -1.17 -17.70 1.11
CA ARG A 74 -2.18 -18.26 2.02
C ARG A 74 -3.57 -17.80 1.60
N ARG A 75 -4.53 -18.73 1.54
CA ARG A 75 -5.93 -18.42 1.20
C ARG A 75 -6.57 -17.41 2.15
N SER A 76 -6.27 -17.50 3.45
CA SER A 76 -6.73 -16.54 4.46
C SER A 76 -6.24 -15.12 4.17
N VAL A 77 -4.98 -14.96 3.77
CA VAL A 77 -4.40 -13.67 3.41
C VAL A 77 -5.04 -13.13 2.14
N ILE A 78 -5.29 -13.98 1.13
CA ILE A 78 -5.99 -13.56 -0.10
C ILE A 78 -7.39 -13.01 0.21
N VAL A 79 -8.14 -13.64 1.10
CA VAL A 79 -9.50 -13.18 1.47
C VAL A 79 -9.42 -11.84 2.21
N ASN A 80 -8.52 -11.72 3.20
CA ASN A 80 -8.32 -10.46 3.92
C ASN A 80 -7.85 -9.34 3.00
N LEU A 81 -7.00 -9.67 2.02
CA LEU A 81 -6.47 -8.72 1.05
C LEU A 81 -7.57 -8.20 0.14
N GLN A 82 -8.49 -9.06 -0.30
CA GLN A 82 -9.66 -8.63 -1.08
C GLN A 82 -10.55 -7.66 -0.29
N ALA A 83 -10.78 -7.94 1.00
CA ALA A 83 -11.56 -7.07 1.87
C ALA A 83 -10.87 -5.70 2.10
N ALA A 84 -9.55 -5.71 2.34
CA ALA A 84 -8.76 -4.49 2.49
C ALA A 84 -8.73 -3.66 1.20
N MET A 85 -8.49 -4.30 0.05
CA MET A 85 -8.50 -3.65 -1.26
C MET A 85 -9.86 -3.02 -1.60
N ARG A 86 -10.97 -3.68 -1.23
CA ARG A 86 -12.31 -3.10 -1.41
C ARG A 86 -12.47 -1.81 -0.58
N ARG A 87 -12.01 -1.80 0.66
CA ARG A 87 -12.03 -0.60 1.53
C ARG A 87 -11.16 0.51 0.96
N ALA A 88 -9.94 0.19 0.55
CA ALA A 88 -9.02 1.15 -0.08
C ALA A 88 -9.63 1.77 -1.34
N ARG A 89 -10.25 0.97 -2.21
CA ARG A 89 -10.95 1.46 -3.41
C ARG A 89 -12.03 2.48 -3.08
N ILE A 90 -12.87 2.17 -2.08
CA ILE A 90 -13.97 3.07 -1.68
C ILE A 90 -13.40 4.38 -1.13
N ALA A 91 -12.39 4.31 -0.25
CA ALA A 91 -11.79 5.50 0.33
C ALA A 91 -11.13 6.41 -0.71
N VAL A 92 -10.36 5.83 -1.66
CA VAL A 92 -9.73 6.59 -2.75
C VAL A 92 -10.78 7.18 -3.70
N ASN A 93 -11.80 6.41 -4.07
CA ASN A 93 -12.88 6.92 -4.92
C ASN A 93 -13.65 8.06 -4.25
N ASN A 94 -13.94 7.96 -2.95
CA ASN A 94 -14.62 9.01 -2.20
C ASN A 94 -13.76 10.27 -2.10
N LEU A 95 -12.46 10.13 -1.87
CA LEU A 95 -11.50 11.24 -1.89
C LEU A 95 -11.51 11.95 -3.25
N VAL A 96 -11.36 11.21 -4.35
CA VAL A 96 -11.33 11.78 -5.70
C VAL A 96 -12.67 12.42 -6.05
N ALA A 97 -13.79 11.77 -5.72
CA ALA A 97 -15.12 12.31 -5.97
C ALA A 97 -15.38 13.59 -5.17
N PHE A 98 -14.99 13.62 -3.90
CA PHE A 98 -15.15 14.79 -3.04
C PHE A 98 -14.28 15.97 -3.52
N GLN A 99 -13.01 15.73 -3.86
CA GLN A 99 -12.13 16.77 -4.42
C GLN A 99 -12.67 17.34 -5.74
N ARG A 100 -13.28 16.51 -6.59
CA ARG A 100 -13.89 16.97 -7.85
C ARG A 100 -15.16 17.77 -7.62
N ALA A 101 -15.99 17.37 -6.66
CA ALA A 101 -17.24 18.05 -6.34
C ALA A 101 -17.00 19.37 -5.59
N TYR A 102 -15.98 19.41 -4.72
CA TYR A 102 -15.70 20.51 -3.82
C TYR A 102 -14.20 20.85 -3.77
N PRO A 103 -13.63 21.39 -4.86
CA PRO A 103 -12.18 21.59 -4.98
C PRO A 103 -11.59 22.56 -3.96
N THR A 104 -12.41 23.47 -3.42
CA THR A 104 -11.98 24.49 -2.44
C THR A 104 -12.13 24.05 -0.99
N LEU A 105 -12.78 22.91 -0.73
CA LEU A 105 -12.98 22.41 0.64
C LEU A 105 -11.78 21.59 1.11
N ASP A 106 -11.57 21.58 2.42
CA ASP A 106 -10.53 20.78 3.04
C ASP A 106 -10.84 19.26 2.90
N ILE A 107 -9.85 18.52 2.41
CA ILE A 107 -9.95 17.08 2.13
C ILE A 107 -9.20 16.21 3.14
N SER A 108 -8.67 16.78 4.23
CA SER A 108 -7.78 16.09 5.18
C SER A 108 -8.40 14.79 5.72
N ASN A 109 -9.69 14.80 6.04
CA ASN A 109 -10.41 13.60 6.52
C ASN A 109 -10.46 12.48 5.47
N PHE A 110 -10.67 12.84 4.20
CA PHE A 110 -10.69 11.86 3.10
C PHE A 110 -9.29 11.34 2.78
N VAL A 111 -8.28 12.20 2.86
CA VAL A 111 -6.86 11.85 2.72
C VAL A 111 -6.46 10.87 3.82
N ALA A 112 -6.76 11.16 5.09
CA ALA A 112 -6.46 10.30 6.23
C ALA A 112 -7.17 8.94 6.12
N ALA A 113 -8.44 8.94 5.70
CA ALA A 113 -9.19 7.70 5.48
C ALA A 113 -8.56 6.84 4.36
N ALA A 114 -8.16 7.44 3.25
CA ALA A 114 -7.50 6.73 2.15
C ALA A 114 -6.13 6.19 2.55
N GLN A 115 -5.33 6.97 3.28
CA GLN A 115 -4.02 6.52 3.80
C GLN A 115 -4.18 5.36 4.78
N THR A 116 -5.14 5.44 5.70
CA THR A 116 -5.43 4.35 6.65
C THR A 116 -5.83 3.07 5.91
N ALA A 117 -6.70 3.18 4.90
CA ALA A 117 -7.12 2.03 4.11
C ALA A 117 -5.98 1.42 3.28
N LEU A 118 -5.02 2.23 2.81
CA LEU A 118 -3.81 1.74 2.15
C LEU A 118 -2.84 1.07 3.14
N ALA A 119 -2.72 1.60 4.36
CA ALA A 119 -1.93 0.97 5.42
C ALA A 119 -2.49 -0.41 5.81
N ASP A 120 -3.82 -0.56 5.85
CA ASP A 120 -4.47 -1.86 6.06
C ASP A 120 -4.07 -2.88 4.97
N VAL A 121 -4.03 -2.46 3.70
CA VAL A 121 -3.60 -3.33 2.59
C VAL A 121 -2.14 -3.76 2.78
N GLN A 122 -1.26 -2.83 3.14
CA GLN A 122 0.15 -3.13 3.40
C GLN A 122 0.31 -4.11 4.57
N ALA A 123 -0.44 -3.92 5.66
CA ALA A 123 -0.43 -4.81 6.81
C ALA A 123 -0.86 -6.24 6.44
N VAL A 124 -1.90 -6.38 5.60
CA VAL A 124 -2.34 -7.70 5.11
C VAL A 124 -1.28 -8.34 4.22
N LEU A 125 -0.67 -7.59 3.29
CA LEU A 125 0.42 -8.10 2.45
C LEU A 125 1.62 -8.55 3.29
N ALA A 126 2.02 -7.77 4.30
CA ALA A 126 3.09 -8.10 5.22
C ALA A 126 2.78 -9.38 6.03
N SER A 127 1.53 -9.58 6.45
CA SER A 127 1.10 -10.83 7.11
C SER A 127 1.22 -12.06 6.21
N GLY A 128 1.20 -11.85 4.89
CA GLY A 128 1.38 -12.90 3.88
C GLY A 128 2.81 -13.37 3.68
N ALA A 129 3.80 -12.64 4.20
CA ALA A 129 5.21 -12.97 4.11
C ALA A 129 5.73 -13.81 5.30
N ASN A 130 4.89 -14.05 6.32
CA ASN A 130 5.22 -14.75 7.57
C ASN A 130 4.44 -16.06 7.74
#